data_AF-A0A6N8TZC6-F1
#
_entry.id   AF-A0A6N8TZC6-F1
#
_cell.length_a   1.000
_cell.length_b   1.000
_cell.length_c   1.000
_cell.angle_alpha   90.00
_cell.angle_beta   90.00
_cell.angle_gamma   90.00
#
_symmetry.space_group_name_H-M   'P 1'
#
loop_
_entity.id
_entity.type
_entity.pdbx_description
1 polymer ?
#
loop_
_entity_poly.entity_id
_entity_poly.type
_entity_poly.pdbx_seq_one_letter_code
_entity_poly.pdbx_strand_id
1 'polypeptide(L)'
;MELDSILKNSGLKTDELIATELLVSSKATVRAYAVALTETVNPEIRDMLKRQMTQALNQHARITDYMVANGMHHPFDLEKQAKKHKKKLKKTRKILAKSEQPKSHNFRMDRRRIET
;
A
#
# COMPACT_ATOMS: atom_id res chain seq x y z
N MET A 1 -1.13 -8.31 -27.55
CA MET A 1 -2.38 -7.64 -27.13
C MET A 1 -2.85 -8.08 -25.74
N GLU A 2 -3.10 -9.36 -25.45
CA GLU A 2 -3.49 -9.78 -24.07
C GLU A 2 -2.36 -9.64 -23.04
N LEU A 3 -1.13 -10.06 -23.38
CA LEU A 3 0.03 -9.98 -22.49
C LEU A 3 0.38 -8.53 -22.10
N ASP A 4 0.32 -7.60 -23.05
CA ASP A 4 0.59 -6.18 -22.82
C ASP A 4 -0.39 -5.58 -21.78
N SER A 5 -1.66 -5.99 -21.86
CA SER A 5 -2.68 -5.54 -20.92
C SER A 5 -2.47 -6.08 -19.51
N ILE A 6 -2.00 -7.33 -19.39
CA ILE A 6 -1.68 -7.97 -18.10
C ILE A 6 -0.48 -7.26 -17.46
N LEU A 7 0.60 -7.05 -18.24
CA LEU A 7 1.81 -6.38 -17.78
C LEU A 7 1.53 -4.94 -17.33
N LYS A 8 0.74 -4.19 -18.12
CA LYS A 8 0.32 -2.84 -17.75
C LYS A 8 -0.48 -2.82 -16.45
N ASN A 9 -1.44 -3.74 -16.30
CA ASN A 9 -2.23 -3.85 -15.08
C ASN A 9 -1.42 -4.28 -13.85
N SER A 10 -0.40 -5.13 -14.02
CA SER A 10 0.53 -5.45 -12.93
C SER A 10 1.35 -4.25 -12.52
N GLY A 11 1.90 -3.49 -13.49
CA GLY A 11 2.66 -2.27 -13.24
C GLY A 11 1.83 -1.25 -12.44
N LEU A 12 0.61 -0.96 -12.90
CA LEU A 12 -0.28 -0.01 -12.21
C LEU A 12 -0.61 -0.41 -10.75
N LYS A 13 -0.74 -1.72 -10.47
CA LYS A 13 -0.96 -2.20 -9.09
C LYS A 13 0.29 -2.04 -8.24
N THR A 14 1.46 -2.31 -8.80
CA THR A 14 2.75 -2.11 -8.13
C THR A 14 2.97 -0.63 -7.84
N ASP A 15 2.70 0.26 -8.79
CA ASP A 15 2.80 1.71 -8.60
C ASP A 15 1.85 2.20 -7.50
N GLU A 16 0.60 1.71 -7.48
CA GLU A 16 -0.35 2.05 -6.41
C GLU A 16 0.15 1.57 -5.03
N LEU A 17 0.78 0.40 -4.96
CA LEU A 17 1.37 -0.12 -3.72
C LEU A 17 2.54 0.77 -3.25
N ILE A 18 3.51 1.02 -4.13
CA ILE A 18 4.69 1.85 -3.83
C ILE A 18 4.25 3.25 -3.38
N ALA A 19 3.33 3.89 -4.12
CA ALA A 19 2.83 5.21 -3.76
C ALA A 19 2.10 5.21 -2.41
N THR A 20 1.35 4.14 -2.10
CA THR A 20 0.68 4.00 -0.80
C THR A 20 1.69 3.90 0.35
N GLU A 21 2.74 3.09 0.18
CA GLU A 21 3.81 2.94 1.18
C GLU A 21 4.59 4.25 1.40
N LEU A 22 4.94 4.94 0.30
CA LEU A 22 5.57 6.26 0.35
C LEU A 22 4.68 7.31 1.04
N LEU A 23 3.37 7.29 0.80
CA LEU A 23 2.44 8.22 1.45
C LEU A 23 2.33 7.95 2.96
N VAL A 24 2.30 6.68 3.37
CA VAL A 24 2.28 6.31 4.80
C VAL A 24 3.59 6.71 5.48
N SER A 25 4.72 6.41 4.85
CA SER A 25 6.06 6.76 5.35
C SER A 25 6.24 8.27 5.50
N SER A 26 5.92 9.06 4.46
CA SER A 26 6.06 10.53 4.52
C SER A 26 5.21 11.16 5.63
N LYS A 27 3.99 10.66 5.88
CA LYS A 27 3.16 11.09 7.02
C LYS A 27 3.80 10.75 8.37
N ALA A 28 4.43 9.58 8.49
CA ALA A 28 5.16 9.21 9.70
C ALA A 28 6.37 10.11 9.92
N THR A 29 7.14 10.40 8.87
CA THR A 29 8.29 11.32 8.91
C THR A 29 7.87 12.73 9.34
N VAL A 30 6.78 13.27 8.79
CA VAL A 30 6.23 14.57 9.21
C VAL A 30 5.89 14.57 10.71
N ARG A 31 5.21 13.54 11.23
CA ARG A 31 4.92 13.44 12.66
C ARG A 31 6.20 13.36 13.51
N ALA A 32 7.18 12.58 13.07
CA ALA A 32 8.45 12.44 13.78
C ALA A 32 9.20 13.79 13.87
N TYR A 33 9.24 14.58 12.80
CA TYR A 33 9.84 15.90 12.83
C TYR A 33 9.07 16.88 13.73
N ALA A 34 7.74 16.79 13.79
CA ALA A 34 6.95 17.62 14.70
C ALA A 34 7.34 17.37 16.16
N VAL A 35 7.46 16.10 16.55
CA VAL A 35 7.90 15.68 17.89
C VAL A 35 9.33 16.20 18.16
N ALA A 36 10.27 15.95 17.25
CA ALA A 36 11.66 16.37 17.41
C ALA A 36 11.80 17.91 17.55
N LEU A 37 10.98 18.68 16.84
CA LEU A 37 10.96 20.15 16.93
C LEU A 37 10.48 20.66 18.29
N THR A 38 9.56 19.94 18.94
CA THR A 38 9.08 20.28 20.29
C THR A 38 10.05 19.88 21.40
N GLU A 39 10.90 18.88 21.17
CA GLU A 39 11.84 18.36 22.18
C GLU A 39 13.26 18.94 22.05
N THR A 40 13.64 19.44 20.87
CA THR A 40 14.96 20.04 20.65
C THR A 40 15.12 21.34 21.45
N VAL A 41 16.24 21.47 22.15
CA VAL A 41 16.64 22.72 22.83
C VAL A 41 17.66 23.53 22.03
N ASN A 42 18.54 22.85 21.28
CA ASN A 42 19.60 23.50 20.50
C ASN A 42 18.99 24.26 19.29
N PRO A 43 19.26 25.57 19.14
CA PRO A 43 18.68 26.39 18.07
C PRO A 43 19.14 26.01 16.66
N GLU A 44 20.39 25.59 16.48
CA GLU A 44 20.93 25.17 15.18
C GLU A 44 20.28 23.86 14.73
N ILE A 45 20.15 22.89 15.63
CA ILE A 45 19.43 21.63 15.37
C ILE A 45 17.97 21.93 15.05
N ARG A 46 17.34 22.87 15.74
CA ARG A 46 15.96 23.27 15.48
C ARG A 46 15.79 23.82 14.07
N ASP A 47 16.72 24.65 13.58
CA ASP A 47 16.66 25.19 12.22
C ASP A 47 16.83 24.09 11.17
N MET A 48 17.77 23.16 11.38
CA MET A 48 17.94 21.97 10.53
C MET A 48 16.64 21.15 10.46
N LEU A 49 16.03 20.84 11.60
CA LEU A 49 14.78 20.07 11.66
C LEU A 49 13.62 20.78 10.96
N LYS A 50 13.53 22.12 11.03
CA LYS A 50 12.51 22.90 10.29
C LYS A 50 12.68 22.73 8.77
N ARG A 51 13.91 22.76 8.27
CA ARG A 51 14.21 22.55 6.84
C ARG A 51 13.83 21.14 6.41
N GLN A 52 14.19 20.13 7.21
CA GLN A 52 13.85 18.73 6.94
C GLN A 52 12.34 18.48 6.99
N MET A 53 11.63 19.06 7.97
CA MET A 53 10.16 19.04 8.03
C MET A 53 9.54 19.62 6.76
N THR A 54 10.04 20.76 6.30
CA THR A 54 9.57 21.41 5.07
C THR A 54 9.76 20.51 3.85
N GLN A 55 10.91 19.83 3.75
CA GLN A 55 11.17 18.85 2.70
C GLN A 55 10.21 17.66 2.78
N ALA A 56 9.95 17.13 3.98
CA ALA A 56 9.01 16.02 4.18
C ALA A 56 7.56 16.40 3.80
N LEU A 57 7.13 17.62 4.12
CA LEU A 57 5.83 18.15 3.70
C LEU A 57 5.73 18.26 2.17
N ASN A 58 6.78 18.80 1.52
CA ASN A 58 6.83 18.88 0.06
C ASN A 58 6.83 17.49 -0.60
N GLN A 59 7.51 16.51 0.00
CA GLN A 59 7.50 15.13 -0.48
C GLN A 59 6.11 14.50 -0.34
N HIS A 60 5.45 14.68 0.81
CA HIS A 60 4.05 14.26 0.97
C HIS A 60 3.17 14.88 -0.12
N ALA A 61 3.27 16.19 -0.37
CA ALA A 61 2.44 16.86 -1.38
C ALA A 61 2.61 16.23 -2.77
N ARG A 62 3.85 16.05 -3.22
CA ARG A 62 4.16 15.42 -4.52
C ARG A 62 3.61 13.99 -4.63
N ILE A 63 3.73 13.19 -3.57
CA ILE A 63 3.20 11.81 -3.55
C ILE A 63 1.66 11.85 -3.67
N THR A 64 1.00 12.73 -2.90
CA THR A 64 -0.46 12.88 -2.96
C THR A 64 -0.91 13.32 -4.35
N ASP A 65 -0.27 14.33 -4.93
CA ASP A 65 -0.62 14.85 -6.26
C ASP A 65 -0.49 13.77 -7.33
N TYR A 66 0.62 13.00 -7.30
CA TYR A 66 0.80 11.84 -8.17
C TYR A 66 -0.33 10.82 -8.00
N MET A 67 -0.68 10.47 -6.75
CA MET A 67 -1.74 9.50 -6.47
C MET A 67 -3.13 10.01 -6.89
N VAL A 68 -3.39 11.32 -6.80
CA VAL A 68 -4.64 11.94 -7.25
C VAL A 68 -4.73 11.93 -8.78
N ALA A 69 -3.66 12.39 -9.45
CA ALA A 69 -3.58 12.43 -10.91
C ALA A 69 -3.78 11.05 -11.55
N ASN A 70 -3.33 9.98 -10.87
CA ASN A 70 -3.46 8.60 -11.35
C ASN A 70 -4.70 7.86 -10.79
N GLY A 71 -5.63 8.55 -10.11
CA GLY A 71 -6.85 7.93 -9.56
C GLY A 71 -6.58 6.88 -8.44
N MET A 72 -5.38 6.91 -7.86
CA MET A 72 -4.99 6.04 -6.76
C MET A 72 -5.57 6.55 -5.43
N HIS A 73 -5.71 7.88 -5.27
CA HIS A 73 -6.23 8.53 -4.07
C HIS A 73 -7.28 9.59 -4.41
N HIS A 74 -8.34 9.70 -3.60
CA HIS A 74 -9.46 10.63 -3.81
C HIS A 74 -9.71 11.46 -2.53
N PRO A 75 -8.85 12.45 -2.23
CA PRO A 75 -8.96 13.23 -1.00
C PRO A 75 -10.21 14.12 -0.95
N PHE A 76 -10.71 14.55 -2.12
CA PHE A 76 -11.90 15.41 -2.24
C PHE A 76 -13.21 14.65 -2.46
N ASP A 77 -13.15 13.32 -2.60
CA ASP A 77 -14.33 12.46 -2.80
C ASP A 77 -14.26 11.28 -1.82
N LEU A 78 -14.71 11.55 -0.60
CA LEU A 78 -14.66 10.59 0.51
C LEU A 78 -15.53 9.36 0.24
N GLU A 79 -16.65 9.52 -0.47
CA GLU A 79 -17.53 8.40 -0.81
C GLU A 79 -16.83 7.43 -1.77
N LYS A 80 -16.22 7.96 -2.84
CA LYS A 80 -15.43 7.17 -3.79
C LYS A 80 -14.24 6.50 -3.11
N GLN A 81 -13.54 7.22 -2.23
CA GLN A 81 -12.42 6.65 -1.47
C GLN A 81 -12.89 5.52 -0.54
N ALA A 82 -13.99 5.70 0.19
CA ALA A 82 -14.58 4.68 1.05
C ALA A 82 -15.04 3.45 0.25
N LYS A 83 -15.66 3.64 -0.92
CA LYS A 83 -16.07 2.56 -1.82
C LYS A 83 -14.85 1.76 -2.31
N LYS A 84 -13.75 2.42 -2.66
CA LYS A 84 -12.48 1.78 -3.01
C LYS A 84 -11.94 0.94 -1.85
N HIS A 85 -11.92 1.47 -0.63
CA HIS A 85 -11.49 0.74 0.57
C HIS A 85 -12.38 -0.48 0.85
N LYS A 86 -13.72 -0.35 0.79
CA LYS A 86 -14.65 -1.47 0.95
C LYS A 86 -14.38 -2.60 -0.07
N LYS A 87 -14.07 -2.25 -1.33
CA LYS A 87 -13.68 -3.23 -2.35
C LYS A 87 -12.38 -3.95 -2.00
N LYS A 88 -11.35 -3.23 -1.54
CA LYS A 88 -10.08 -3.83 -1.09
C LYS A 88 -10.31 -4.78 0.08
N LEU A 89 -11.05 -4.37 1.12
CA LEU A 89 -11.39 -5.20 2.28
C LEU A 89 -12.13 -6.49 1.88
N LYS A 90 -13.12 -6.40 0.98
CA LYS A 90 -13.82 -7.59 0.46
C LYS A 90 -12.86 -8.57 -0.23
N LYS A 91 -11.88 -8.08 -0.99
CA LYS A 91 -10.86 -8.93 -1.62
C LYS A 91 -9.97 -9.59 -0.58
N THR A 92 -9.47 -8.83 0.40
CA THR A 92 -8.65 -9.37 1.49
C THR A 92 -9.38 -10.47 2.27
N ARG A 93 -10.66 -10.26 2.62
CA ARG A 93 -11.48 -11.29 3.31
C ARG A 93 -11.62 -12.58 2.50
N LYS A 94 -11.78 -12.49 1.17
CA LYS A 94 -11.83 -13.68 0.30
C LYS A 94 -10.51 -14.44 0.26
N ILE A 95 -9.38 -13.71 0.26
CA ILE A 95 -8.04 -14.32 0.30
C ILE A 95 -7.85 -15.05 1.62
N LEU A 96 -8.20 -14.42 2.74
CA LEU A 96 -8.12 -15.02 4.08
C LEU A 96 -8.99 -16.29 4.20
N ALA A 97 -10.24 -16.23 3.74
CA ALA A 97 -11.13 -17.39 3.75
C ALA A 97 -10.60 -18.57 2.91
N LYS A 98 -9.88 -18.29 1.81
CA LYS A 98 -9.25 -19.33 0.98
C LYS A 98 -7.99 -19.91 1.64
N SER A 99 -7.23 -19.11 2.39
CA SER A 99 -6.06 -19.61 3.12
C SER A 99 -6.42 -20.49 4.32
N GLU A 100 -7.65 -20.35 4.86
CA GLU A 100 -8.14 -21.15 5.98
C GLU A 100 -8.73 -22.51 5.57
N GLN A 101 -8.99 -22.74 4.27
CA GLN A 101 -9.47 -24.05 3.80
C GLN A 101 -8.32 -25.08 3.84
N PRO A 102 -8.50 -26.25 4.48
CA PRO A 102 -7.48 -27.29 4.46
C PRO A 102 -7.19 -27.69 3.02
N LYS A 103 -5.90 -27.70 2.63
CA LYS A 103 -5.50 -28.21 1.32
C LYS A 103 -5.97 -29.66 1.23
N SER A 104 -7.00 -29.94 0.43
CA SER A 104 -7.38 -31.31 0.12
C SER A 104 -6.24 -31.96 -0.66
N HIS A 105 -5.39 -32.68 0.06
CA HIS A 105 -4.38 -33.51 -0.56
C HIS A 105 -5.09 -34.75 -1.09
N ASN A 106 -5.58 -34.68 -2.33
CA ASN A 106 -6.16 -35.84 -3.01
C ASN A 106 -5.05 -36.82 -3.35
N PHE A 107 -4.68 -37.66 -2.38
CA PHE A 107 -3.88 -38.85 -2.65
C PHE A 107 -4.78 -39.85 -3.40
N ARG A 108 -4.75 -39.79 -4.72
CA ARG A 108 -5.32 -40.84 -5.57
C ARG A 108 -4.43 -42.07 -5.41
N MET A 109 -4.79 -42.95 -4.47
CA MET A 109 -4.25 -44.31 -4.44
C MET A 109 -4.80 -45.02 -5.68
N ASP A 110 -3.97 -45.15 -6.70
CA ASP A 110 -4.22 -46.02 -7.85
C ASP A 110 -4.21 -47.47 -7.35
N ARG A 111 -5.38 -48.01 -6.98
CA ARG A 111 -5.54 -49.44 -6.71
C ARG A 111 -5.48 -50.20 -8.03
N ARG A 112 -4.32 -50.21 -8.69
CA ARG A 112 -4.02 -51.19 -9.72
C ARG A 112 -3.23 -52.33 -9.09
N ARG A 113 -3.99 -53.41 -8.84
CA ARG A 113 -3.70 -54.77 -9.30
C ARG A 113 -2.49 -55.46 -8.65
N ILE A 114 -2.76 -56.29 -7.64
CA ILE A 114 -2.05 -57.56 -7.47
C ILE A 114 -3.09 -58.60 -7.01
N GLU A 115 -3.75 -59.23 -7.98
CA GLU A 115 -4.24 -60.61 -7.84
C GLU A 115 -3.14 -61.50 -8.40
N THR A 116 -2.52 -62.30 -7.53
CA THR A 116 -1.89 -63.60 -7.82
C THR A 116 -1.93 -64.42 -6.55
#